data_AF-A0A9D5VSN2-F1
#
_entry.id   AF-A0A9D5VSN2-F1
#
_cell.length_a   1.000
_cell.length_b   1.000
_cell.length_c   1.000
_cell.angle_alpha   90.00
_cell.angle_beta   90.00
_cell.angle_gamma   90.00
#
_symmetry.space_group_name_H-M   'P 1'
#
loop_
_entity.id
_entity.type
_entity.pdbx_description
1 polymer ?
#
loop_
_entity_poly.entity_id
_entity_poly.type
_entity_poly.pdbx_seq_one_letter_code
_entity_poly.pdbx_strand_id
1 'polypeptide(L)'
;MKELNIQKNYYGLLNRLGINMIVIGGSLILYYLGFFGQVEGPLNPSSLGQSLADLNITKFHVFIAFIVLTVITISWNWVYNIICHLNGWRLTCNGKNEEGELCHSIVKRTKSIDKKTGAKMYQYICTKGHTRLEAHFHPVQKGTFANTVSAIMVVCCIIIWYAIYYQ
;
A
#
# COMPACT_ATOMS: atom_id res chain seq x y z
N MET A 1 36.49 -12.26 -7.48
CA MET A 1 35.71 -11.18 -6.83
C MET A 1 35.59 -9.89 -7.66
N LYS A 2 36.63 -9.40 -8.36
CA LYS A 2 36.54 -8.19 -9.21
C LYS A 2 35.55 -8.31 -10.39
N GLU A 3 35.58 -9.43 -11.12
CA GLU A 3 34.67 -9.74 -12.25
C GLU A 3 33.17 -9.66 -11.88
N LEU A 4 32.78 -10.23 -10.73
CA LEU A 4 31.40 -10.20 -10.23
C LEU A 4 30.92 -8.78 -9.88
N ASN A 5 31.83 -7.93 -9.42
CA ASN A 5 31.52 -6.54 -9.07
C ASN A 5 31.36 -5.68 -10.32
N ILE A 6 32.15 -5.95 -11.37
CA ILE A 6 32.03 -5.30 -12.68
C ILE A 6 30.68 -5.66 -13.30
N GLN A 7 30.32 -6.95 -13.38
CA GLN A 7 29.02 -7.35 -13.92
C GLN A 7 27.84 -6.73 -13.18
N LYS A 8 27.84 -6.75 -11.84
CA LYS A 8 26.77 -6.13 -11.03
C LYS A 8 26.60 -4.63 -11.32
N ASN A 9 27.70 -3.92 -11.59
CA ASN A 9 27.68 -2.50 -11.92
C ASN A 9 27.10 -2.25 -13.33
N TYR A 10 27.44 -3.10 -14.31
CA TYR A 10 26.88 -3.04 -15.66
C TYR A 10 25.36 -3.27 -15.66
N TYR A 11 24.87 -4.28 -14.95
CA TYR A 11 23.42 -4.51 -14.83
C TYR A 11 22.70 -3.34 -14.13
N GLY A 12 23.33 -2.74 -13.10
CA GLY A 12 22.81 -1.55 -12.44
C GLY A 12 22.71 -0.35 -13.37
N LEU A 13 23.72 -0.12 -14.22
CA LEU A 13 23.73 0.95 -15.22
C LEU A 13 22.68 0.72 -16.31
N LEU A 14 22.59 -0.50 -16.85
CA LEU A 14 21.60 -0.89 -17.86
C LEU A 14 20.17 -0.69 -17.35
N ASN A 15 19.87 -1.11 -16.12
CA ASN A 15 18.55 -0.88 -15.52
C ASN A 15 18.24 0.61 -15.38
N ARG A 16 19.21 1.44 -14.96
CA ARG A 16 19.02 2.89 -14.85
C ARG A 16 18.77 3.54 -16.22
N LEU A 17 19.55 3.14 -17.23
CA LEU A 17 19.36 3.63 -18.61
C LEU A 17 18.00 3.21 -19.18
N GLY A 18 17.60 1.96 -18.98
CA GLY A 18 16.30 1.46 -19.42
C GLY A 18 15.13 2.20 -18.77
N ILE A 19 15.18 2.41 -17.45
CA ILE A 19 14.16 3.20 -16.73
C ILE A 19 14.14 4.64 -17.26
N ASN A 20 15.29 5.28 -17.44
CA ASN A 20 15.35 6.65 -17.97
C ASN A 20 14.76 6.75 -19.38
N MET A 21 15.03 5.79 -20.26
CA MET A 21 14.45 5.75 -21.60
C MET A 21 12.93 5.60 -21.57
N ILE A 22 12.40 4.76 -20.67
CA ILE A 22 10.95 4.61 -20.49
C ILE A 22 10.34 5.92 -19.98
N VAL A 23 10.97 6.57 -19.00
CA VAL A 23 10.49 7.85 -18.46
C VAL A 23 10.52 8.95 -19.52
N ILE A 24 11.58 9.03 -20.33
CA ILE A 24 11.68 9.98 -21.45
C ILE A 24 10.60 9.68 -22.50
N GLY A 25 10.46 8.42 -22.91
CA GLY A 25 9.42 8.02 -23.86
C GLY A 25 8.00 8.36 -23.36
N GLY A 26 7.71 8.02 -22.11
CA GLY A 26 6.43 8.34 -21.47
C GLY A 26 6.17 9.84 -21.35
N SER A 27 7.17 10.62 -20.94
CA SER A 27 7.04 12.08 -20.83
C SER A 27 6.86 12.76 -22.18
N LEU A 28 7.49 12.26 -23.25
CA LEU A 28 7.25 12.74 -24.61
C LEU A 28 5.82 12.44 -25.09
N ILE A 29 5.32 11.22 -24.85
CA ILE A 29 3.92 10.87 -25.16
C ILE A 29 2.97 11.82 -24.42
N LEU A 30 3.17 12.03 -23.13
CA LEU A 30 2.35 12.94 -22.32
C LEU A 30 2.45 14.39 -22.80
N TYR A 31 3.62 14.83 -23.24
CA TYR A 31 3.83 16.16 -23.81
C TYR A 31 3.01 16.37 -25.08
N TYR A 32 3.08 15.44 -26.04
CA TYR A 32 2.31 15.55 -27.28
C TYR A 32 0.81 15.38 -27.09
N LEU A 33 0.38 14.65 -26.06
CA LEU A 33 -1.03 14.59 -25.68
C LEU A 33 -1.51 15.89 -25.00
N GLY A 34 -0.63 16.84 -24.71
CA GLY A 34 -0.97 18.15 -24.16
C GLY A 34 -1.02 18.21 -22.63
N PHE A 35 -0.56 17.19 -21.92
CA PHE A 35 -0.67 17.12 -20.45
C PHE A 35 0.02 18.29 -19.71
N PHE A 36 1.10 18.83 -20.28
CA PHE A 36 1.81 19.99 -19.71
C PHE A 36 1.21 21.35 -20.10
N GLY A 37 0.10 21.37 -20.87
CA GLY A 37 -0.63 22.59 -21.22
C GLY A 37 0.02 23.50 -22.28
N GLN A 38 1.25 23.20 -22.72
CA GLN A 38 1.94 23.97 -23.76
C GLN A 38 1.61 23.52 -25.19
N VAL A 39 1.14 22.29 -25.35
CA VAL A 39 0.75 21.71 -26.64
C VAL A 39 -0.75 21.46 -26.61
N GLU A 40 -1.44 21.78 -27.71
CA GLU A 40 -2.84 21.41 -27.88
C GLU A 40 -2.97 19.89 -28.04
N GLY A 41 -3.79 19.26 -27.19
CA GLY A 41 -4.00 17.82 -27.20
C GLY A 41 -5.17 17.42 -26.31
N PRO A 42 -5.62 16.16 -26.36
CA PRO A 42 -6.79 15.70 -25.61
C PRO A 42 -6.59 15.73 -24.09
N LEU A 43 -5.33 15.68 -23.62
CA LEU A 43 -4.97 15.82 -22.21
C LEU A 43 -4.66 17.26 -21.81
N ASN A 44 -4.90 18.25 -22.69
CA ASN A 44 -4.80 19.65 -22.30
C ASN A 44 -5.80 19.95 -21.18
N PRO A 45 -5.39 20.60 -20.08
CA PRO A 45 -6.27 20.91 -18.95
C PRO A 45 -7.58 21.60 -19.34
N SER A 46 -7.55 22.48 -20.35
CA SER A 46 -8.72 23.18 -20.85
C SER A 46 -9.70 22.23 -21.55
N SER A 47 -9.20 21.41 -22.48
CA SER A 47 -9.99 20.42 -23.23
C SER A 47 -10.56 19.33 -22.32
N LEU A 48 -9.78 18.90 -21.33
CA LEU A 48 -10.18 17.90 -20.36
C LEU A 48 -11.23 18.46 -19.39
N GLY A 49 -11.08 19.71 -18.96
CA GLY A 49 -12.08 20.42 -18.18
C GLY A 49 -13.40 20.58 -18.94
N GLN A 50 -13.34 20.92 -20.23
CA GLN A 50 -14.52 21.02 -21.08
C GLN A 50 -15.21 19.65 -21.28
N SER A 51 -14.44 18.60 -21.56
CA SER A 51 -14.99 17.24 -21.69
C SER A 51 -15.66 16.75 -20.41
N LEU A 52 -15.11 17.08 -19.23
CA LEU A 52 -15.74 16.78 -17.95
C LEU A 52 -17.02 17.61 -17.74
N ALA A 53 -17.02 18.88 -18.14
CA ALA A 53 -18.20 19.74 -18.07
C ALA A 53 -19.33 19.23 -18.98
N ASP A 54 -18.99 18.74 -20.18
CA ASP A 54 -19.95 18.14 -21.12
C ASP A 54 -20.62 16.87 -20.55
N LEU A 55 -19.93 16.17 -19.64
CA LEU A 55 -20.47 15.04 -18.87
C LEU A 55 -21.26 15.46 -17.61
N ASN A 56 -21.53 16.76 -17.43
CA ASN A 56 -22.11 17.35 -16.22
C ASN A 56 -21.29 17.09 -14.93
N ILE A 57 -19.99 16.81 -15.05
CA ILE A 57 -19.11 16.61 -13.91
C ILE A 57 -18.62 17.97 -13.41
N THR A 58 -19.04 18.36 -12.21
CA THR A 58 -18.58 19.60 -11.58
C THR A 58 -17.28 19.43 -10.79
N LYS A 59 -16.60 20.54 -10.46
CA LYS A 59 -15.40 20.55 -9.61
C LYS A 59 -15.61 19.78 -8.29
N PHE A 60 -16.81 19.84 -7.73
CA PHE A 60 -17.17 19.15 -6.50
C PHE A 60 -17.20 17.62 -6.64
N HIS A 61 -17.68 17.10 -7.77
CA HIS A 61 -17.67 15.65 -8.04
C HIS A 61 -16.24 15.12 -8.12
N VAL A 62 -15.35 15.85 -8.79
CA VAL A 62 -13.93 15.51 -8.87
C VAL A 62 -13.28 15.52 -7.49
N PHE A 63 -13.57 16.55 -6.67
CA PHE A 63 -13.09 16.63 -5.30
C PHE A 63 -13.52 15.42 -4.45
N ILE A 64 -14.81 15.06 -4.48
CA ILE A 64 -15.32 13.89 -3.77
C ILE A 64 -14.61 12.61 -4.23
N ALA A 65 -14.43 12.42 -5.55
CA ALA A 65 -13.76 11.24 -6.08
C ALA A 65 -12.34 11.08 -5.52
N PHE A 66 -11.56 12.16 -5.47
CA PHE A 66 -10.21 12.14 -4.89
C PHE A 66 -10.23 11.89 -3.37
N ILE A 67 -11.19 12.45 -2.64
CA ILE A 67 -11.35 12.19 -1.20
C ILE A 67 -11.66 10.70 -0.96
N VAL A 68 -12.61 10.13 -1.70
CA VAL A 68 -12.97 8.71 -1.59
C VAL A 68 -11.75 7.83 -1.89
N LEU A 69 -11.01 8.13 -2.96
CA LEU A 69 -9.81 7.39 -3.33
C LEU A 69 -8.71 7.51 -2.25
N THR A 70 -8.56 8.68 -1.63
CA THR A 70 -7.62 8.91 -0.52
C THR A 70 -7.99 8.09 0.70
N VAL A 71 -9.28 8.07 1.08
CA VAL A 71 -9.78 7.26 2.19
C VAL A 71 -9.54 5.77 1.93
N ILE A 72 -9.81 5.28 0.71
CA ILE A 72 -9.56 3.89 0.33
C ILE A 72 -8.07 3.56 0.44
N THR A 73 -7.18 4.39 -0.12
CA THR A 73 -5.73 4.12 -0.12
C THR A 73 -5.09 4.18 1.28
N ILE A 74 -5.63 4.98 2.20
CA ILE A 74 -5.19 4.99 3.59
C ILE A 74 -5.75 3.76 4.33
N SER A 75 -7.05 3.50 4.20
CA SER A 75 -7.74 2.46 4.96
C SER A 75 -7.41 1.04 4.51
N TRP A 76 -7.04 0.82 3.25
CA TRP A 76 -6.74 -0.51 2.70
C TRP A 76 -5.69 -1.27 3.51
N ASN A 77 -4.68 -0.58 4.05
CA ASN A 77 -3.65 -1.22 4.88
C ASN A 77 -4.22 -1.78 6.19
N TRP A 78 -5.18 -1.08 6.78
CA TRP A 78 -5.85 -1.53 8.00
C TRP A 78 -6.79 -2.70 7.71
N VAL A 79 -7.57 -2.61 6.64
CA VAL A 79 -8.46 -3.69 6.19
C VAL A 79 -7.67 -4.97 5.96
N TYR A 80 -6.54 -4.89 5.26
CA TYR A 80 -5.68 -6.05 5.02
C TYR A 80 -5.14 -6.67 6.33
N ASN A 81 -4.66 -5.84 7.25
CA ASN A 81 -4.13 -6.30 8.54
C ASN A 81 -5.21 -6.93 9.42
N ILE A 82 -6.43 -6.38 9.43
CA ILE A 82 -7.58 -6.94 10.14
C ILE A 82 -7.92 -8.33 9.58
N ILE A 83 -8.02 -8.47 8.25
CA ILE A 83 -8.31 -9.76 7.61
C ILE A 83 -7.24 -10.79 7.95
N CYS A 84 -5.96 -10.40 7.88
CA CYS A 84 -4.84 -11.26 8.27
C CYS A 84 -4.94 -11.72 9.73
N HIS A 85 -5.26 -10.81 10.65
CA HIS A 85 -5.42 -11.12 12.06
C HIS A 85 -6.63 -12.03 12.34
N LEU A 86 -7.75 -11.82 11.65
CA LEU A 86 -8.95 -12.66 11.76
C LEU A 86 -8.70 -14.07 11.25
N ASN A 87 -8.00 -14.21 10.12
CA ASN A 87 -7.59 -15.51 9.56
C ASN A 87 -6.44 -16.19 10.33
N GLY A 88 -5.87 -15.51 11.33
CA GLY A 88 -4.75 -16.02 12.11
C GLY A 88 -3.43 -16.11 11.34
N TRP A 89 -3.29 -15.33 10.27
CA TRP A 89 -2.05 -15.25 9.50
C TRP A 89 -1.03 -14.37 10.21
N ARG A 90 0.26 -14.62 9.97
CA ARG A 90 1.38 -13.84 10.54
C ARG A 90 1.37 -13.77 12.08
N LEU A 91 0.82 -14.82 12.72
CA LEU A 91 0.87 -15.01 14.17
C LEU A 91 2.09 -15.86 14.54
N THR A 92 2.89 -15.38 15.49
CA THR A 92 4.08 -16.04 16.02
C THR A 92 3.98 -16.28 17.52
N CYS A 93 4.69 -17.30 17.99
CA CYS A 93 4.69 -17.70 19.38
C CYS A 93 5.61 -16.81 20.23
N ASN A 94 5.07 -16.27 21.32
CA ASN A 94 5.81 -15.50 22.32
C ASN A 94 6.23 -16.36 23.54
N GLY A 95 6.16 -17.69 23.42
CA GLY A 95 6.62 -18.61 24.47
C GLY A 95 8.14 -18.58 24.59
N LYS A 96 8.67 -18.75 25.81
CA LYS A 96 10.11 -18.99 26.03
C LYS A 96 10.39 -20.48 25.92
N ASN A 97 11.47 -20.86 25.25
CA ASN A 97 11.99 -22.24 25.23
C ASN A 97 12.72 -22.55 26.55
N GLU A 98 13.19 -23.78 26.70
CA GLU A 98 13.99 -24.26 27.85
C GLU A 98 15.27 -23.42 28.09
N GLU A 99 15.83 -22.85 27.02
CA GLU A 99 17.00 -21.97 27.05
C GLU A 99 16.66 -20.50 27.39
N GLY A 100 15.38 -20.18 27.62
CA GLY A 100 14.91 -18.82 27.93
C GLY A 100 14.68 -17.92 26.71
N GLU A 101 15.04 -18.37 25.50
CA GLU A 101 14.82 -17.64 24.25
C GLU A 101 13.37 -17.69 23.78
N LEU A 102 12.93 -16.62 23.09
CA LEU A 102 11.58 -16.53 22.52
C LEU A 102 11.42 -17.46 21.30
N CYS A 103 10.33 -18.21 21.25
CA CYS A 103 10.10 -19.28 20.30
C CYS A 103 9.96 -18.84 18.84
N HIS A 104 9.28 -17.71 18.57
CA HIS A 104 9.07 -17.09 17.24
C HIS A 104 8.44 -17.98 16.14
N SER A 105 8.10 -19.23 16.45
CA SER A 105 7.51 -20.15 15.48
C SER A 105 6.06 -19.79 15.14
N ILE A 106 5.63 -20.22 13.94
CA ILE A 106 4.26 -19.99 13.45
C ILE A 106 3.25 -20.69 14.37
N VAL A 107 2.17 -19.98 14.64
CA VAL A 107 1.09 -20.41 15.52
C VAL A 107 -0.17 -20.73 14.73
N LYS A 108 -0.88 -21.79 15.11
CA LYS A 108 -2.23 -22.10 14.64
C LYS A 108 -3.26 -21.76 15.72
N ARG A 109 -4.36 -21.12 15.33
CA ARG A 109 -5.50 -20.83 16.20
C ARG A 109 -6.43 -22.05 16.24
N THR A 110 -6.60 -22.63 17.43
CA THR A 110 -7.46 -23.79 17.68
C THR A 110 -8.55 -23.42 18.69
N LYS A 111 -9.78 -23.90 18.48
CA LYS A 111 -10.86 -23.78 19.47
C LYS A 111 -10.67 -24.89 20.49
N SER A 112 -10.50 -24.55 21.76
CA SER A 112 -10.49 -25.52 22.85
C SER A 112 -11.52 -25.15 23.91
N ILE A 113 -12.00 -26.18 24.61
CA ILE A 113 -12.93 -26.01 25.71
C ILE A 113 -12.09 -25.95 26.98
N ASP A 114 -12.24 -24.87 27.74
CA ASP A 114 -11.62 -24.77 29.05
C ASP A 114 -12.22 -25.84 29.96
N LYS A 115 -11.37 -26.72 30.50
CA LYS A 115 -11.79 -27.84 31.34
C LYS A 115 -12.38 -27.38 32.68
N LYS A 116 -12.06 -26.16 33.14
CA LYS A 116 -12.54 -25.63 34.43
C LYS A 116 -13.85 -24.86 34.33
N THR A 117 -14.02 -24.09 33.25
CA THR A 117 -15.18 -23.20 33.08
C THR A 117 -16.16 -23.69 32.02
N GLY A 118 -15.81 -24.72 31.23
CA GLY A 118 -16.60 -25.19 30.10
C GLY A 118 -16.69 -24.18 28.94
N ALA A 119 -16.01 -23.04 29.06
CA ALA A 119 -16.06 -21.98 28.07
C ALA A 119 -15.27 -22.34 26.82
N LYS A 120 -15.82 -22.04 25.64
CA LYS A 120 -15.10 -22.14 24.37
C LYS A 120 -14.14 -20.97 24.27
N MET A 121 -12.85 -21.26 24.28
CA MET A 121 -11.81 -20.25 24.13
C MET A 121 -10.85 -20.59 23.00
N TYR A 122 -10.28 -19.57 22.38
CA TYR A 122 -9.26 -19.75 21.36
C TYR A 122 -7.92 -19.96 22.05
N GLN A 123 -7.25 -21.06 21.71
CA GLN A 123 -5.88 -21.33 22.10
C GLN A 123 -4.98 -21.34 20.88
N TYR A 124 -3.75 -20.88 21.10
CA TYR A 124 -2.72 -20.73 20.11
C TYR A 124 -1.67 -21.81 20.35
N ILE A 125 -1.51 -22.72 19.38
CA ILE A 125 -0.58 -23.84 19.45
C ILE A 125 0.53 -23.60 18.42
N CYS A 126 1.78 -23.57 18.87
CA CYS A 126 2.93 -23.47 17.98
C CYS A 126 3.50 -24.84 17.61
N THR A 127 4.31 -24.91 16.55
CA THR A 127 4.91 -26.18 16.07
C THR A 127 5.82 -26.86 17.09
N LYS A 128 6.36 -26.12 18.06
CA LYS A 128 7.16 -26.64 19.18
C LYS A 128 6.32 -27.10 20.39
N GLY A 129 4.98 -27.10 20.29
CA GLY A 129 4.08 -27.60 21.32
C GLY A 129 3.66 -26.59 22.40
N HIS A 130 4.13 -25.33 22.33
CA HIS A 130 3.66 -24.29 23.23
C HIS A 130 2.19 -23.97 23.01
N THR A 131 1.40 -23.99 24.09
CA THR A 131 -0.01 -23.59 24.10
C THR A 131 -0.18 -22.31 24.90
N ARG A 132 -0.69 -21.25 24.27
CA ARG A 132 -0.90 -19.93 24.89
C ARG A 132 -2.27 -19.36 24.53
N LEU A 133 -2.76 -18.43 25.34
CA LEU A 133 -3.97 -17.65 25.06
C LEU A 133 -3.70 -16.44 24.18
N GLU A 134 -2.43 -16.05 24.04
CA GLU A 134 -2.00 -14.90 23.25
C GLU A 134 -0.90 -15.31 22.26
N ALA A 135 -0.91 -14.67 21.10
CA ALA A 135 0.11 -14.80 20.05
C ALA A 135 0.49 -13.41 19.56
N HIS A 136 1.73 -13.24 19.12
CA HIS A 136 2.20 -11.97 18.59
C HIS A 136 1.84 -11.84 17.10
N PHE A 137 1.20 -10.74 16.71
CA PHE A 137 0.84 -10.48 15.32
C PHE A 137 1.85 -9.54 14.67
N HIS A 138 2.35 -9.91 13.49
CA HIS A 138 3.25 -9.06 12.71
C HIS A 138 2.47 -8.30 11.63
N PRO A 139 2.06 -7.03 11.86
CA PRO A 139 1.32 -6.26 10.87
C PRO A 139 2.18 -6.02 9.62
N VAL A 140 1.52 -5.98 8.46
CA VAL A 140 2.13 -5.52 7.22
C VAL A 140 2.25 -4.00 7.29
N GLN A 141 3.48 -3.54 7.13
CA GLN A 141 3.80 -2.13 7.03
C GLN A 141 3.58 -1.66 5.58
N LYS A 142 2.96 -0.49 5.44
CA LYS A 142 2.71 0.13 4.14
C LYS A 142 4.07 0.50 3.52
N GLY A 143 4.35 -0.06 2.35
CA GLY A 143 5.61 0.19 1.63
C GLY A 143 5.72 1.62 1.11
N THR A 144 6.95 2.02 0.74
CA THR A 144 7.26 3.38 0.27
C THR A 144 6.35 3.81 -0.87
N PHE A 145 6.14 2.95 -1.87
CA PHE A 145 5.26 3.26 -3.01
C PHE A 145 3.83 3.62 -2.59
N ALA A 146 3.24 2.83 -1.70
CA ALA A 146 1.89 3.06 -1.23
C ALA A 146 1.78 4.34 -0.39
N ASN A 147 2.84 4.70 0.35
CA ASN A 147 2.90 6.00 1.05
C ASN A 147 3.01 7.16 0.07
N THR A 148 3.85 7.05 -0.97
CA THR A 148 3.98 8.07 -2.01
C THR A 148 2.66 8.31 -2.74
N VAL A 149 1.96 7.25 -3.16
CA VAL A 149 0.65 7.37 -3.80
C VAL A 149 -0.35 8.07 -2.86
N SER A 150 -0.38 7.67 -1.59
CA SER A 150 -1.26 8.29 -0.58
C SER A 150 -0.96 9.79 -0.41
N ALA A 151 0.31 10.17 -0.36
CA ALA A 151 0.73 11.56 -0.22
C ALA A 151 0.34 12.39 -1.45
N ILE A 152 0.55 11.85 -2.66
CA ILE A 152 0.13 12.49 -3.92
C ILE A 152 -1.39 12.75 -3.89
N MET A 153 -2.19 11.77 -3.48
CA MET A 153 -3.64 11.93 -3.43
C MET A 153 -4.08 13.01 -2.44
N VAL A 154 -3.44 13.09 -1.26
CA VAL A 154 -3.69 14.15 -0.28
C VAL A 154 -3.34 15.53 -0.85
N VAL A 155 -2.19 15.66 -1.51
CA VAL A 155 -1.79 16.92 -2.16
C VAL A 155 -2.78 17.33 -3.25
N CYS A 156 -3.23 16.39 -4.09
CA CYS A 156 -4.27 16.66 -5.09
C CYS A 156 -5.58 17.15 -4.44
N CYS A 157 -6.01 16.53 -3.33
CA CYS A 157 -7.18 16.97 -2.59
C CYS A 157 -7.03 18.42 -2.09
N ILE A 158 -5.86 18.78 -1.56
CA ILE A 158 -5.57 20.13 -1.06
C ILE A 158 -5.61 21.15 -2.21
N ILE A 159 -5.00 20.84 -3.35
CA ILE A 159 -4.98 21.71 -4.53
C ILE A 159 -6.41 21.95 -5.04
N ILE A 160 -7.20 20.87 -5.17
CA ILE A 160 -8.59 20.99 -5.64
C ILE A 160 -9.44 21.77 -4.64
N TRP A 161 -9.27 21.52 -3.34
CA TRP A 161 -9.94 22.28 -2.29
C TRP A 161 -9.62 23.77 -2.39
N TYR A 162 -8.34 24.13 -2.54
CA TYR A 162 -7.93 25.52 -2.76
C TYR A 162 -8.59 26.13 -4.01
N ALA A 163 -8.61 25.39 -5.12
CA ALA A 163 -9.22 25.84 -6.39
C ALA A 163 -10.76 25.95 -6.36
N ILE A 164 -11.43 25.35 -5.37
CA ILE A 164 -12.88 25.50 -5.17
C ILE A 164 -13.20 26.69 -4.27
N TYR A 165 -12.39 26.94 -3.24
CA TYR A 165 -12.70 27.94 -2.21
C TYR A 165 -12.12 29.33 -2.49
N TYR A 166 -10.99 29.42 -3.20
CA TYR A 166 -10.26 30.67 -3.42
C TYR A 166 -10.33 31.17 -4.87
N GLN A 167 -11.07 30.50 -5.74
CA GLN A 167 -11.27 30.83 -7.16
C GLN A 167 -12.75 30.87 -7.49
#